data_AF-A0A9E1YYP1-F1
#
_entry.id   AF-A0A9E1YYP1-F1
#
_cell.length_a   1.000
_cell.length_b   1.000
_cell.length_c   1.000
_cell.angle_alpha   90.00
_cell.angle_beta   90.00
_cell.angle_gamma   90.00
#
_symmetry.space_group_name_H-M   'P 1'
#
loop_
_entity.id
_entity.type
_entity.pdbx_description
1 polymer ?
#
loop_
_entity_poly.entity_id
_entity_poly.type
_entity_poly.pdbx_seq_one_letter_code
_entity_poly.pdbx_strand_id
1 'polypeptide(L)'
;MTTPKVIGIIGGIGSGKSTVAQMFGALGCIVADADANISLVLQQVEVQHTLREWWGDAVFTEEQVLDRSAIAGIVFADTDERKRLEALLHPLARSLQEEQFSKASSSTAGLV
;
A
#
# COMPACT_ATOMS: atom_id res chain seq x y z
N MET A 1 -0.76 23.29 19.75
CA MET A 1 0.07 22.30 19.04
C MET A 1 -0.40 22.28 17.60
N THR A 2 0.46 22.60 16.64
CA THR A 2 0.10 22.59 15.22
C THR A 2 0.07 21.14 14.73
N THR A 3 -1.09 20.69 14.27
CA THR A 3 -1.22 19.39 13.61
C THR A 3 -0.26 19.34 12.41
N PRO A 4 0.61 18.32 12.30
CA PRO A 4 1.54 18.23 11.18
C PRO A 4 0.75 18.16 9.86
N LYS A 5 1.22 18.88 8.84
CA LYS A 5 0.57 18.92 7.52
C LYS A 5 0.82 17.61 6.78
N VAL A 6 -0.19 17.14 6.05
CA VAL A 6 -0.10 15.97 5.17
C VAL A 6 0.17 16.44 3.73
N ILE A 7 1.18 15.87 3.08
CA ILE A 7 1.63 16.23 1.74
C ILE A 7 1.57 14.99 0.84
N GLY A 8 0.64 14.95 -0.11
CA GLY A 8 0.56 13.85 -1.07
C GLY A 8 1.56 14.01 -2.22
N ILE A 9 2.41 13.00 -2.45
CA ILE A 9 3.28 12.93 -3.63
C ILE A 9 2.61 12.09 -4.71
N ILE A 10 2.27 12.70 -5.84
CA ILE A 10 1.68 12.05 -7.01
C ILE A 10 2.56 12.25 -8.26
N GLY A 11 2.48 11.31 -9.20
CA GLY A 11 3.31 11.34 -10.41
C GLY A 11 3.30 10.00 -11.16
N GLY A 12 3.63 10.04 -12.45
CA GLY A 12 3.67 8.86 -13.32
C GLY A 12 4.75 7.83 -12.97
N ILE A 13 4.76 6.71 -13.69
CA ILE A 13 5.81 5.69 -13.57
C ILE A 13 7.16 6.32 -13.95
N GLY A 14 8.21 6.06 -13.16
CA GLY A 14 9.55 6.60 -13.42
C GLY A 14 9.75 8.08 -13.09
N SER A 15 8.77 8.77 -12.50
CA SER A 15 8.87 10.22 -12.21
C SER A 15 9.68 10.57 -10.95
N GLY A 16 10.32 9.59 -10.28
CA GLY A 16 11.14 9.84 -9.10
C GLY A 16 10.38 10.06 -7.78
N LYS A 17 9.10 9.67 -7.67
CA LYS A 17 8.29 9.85 -6.44
C LYS A 17 8.98 9.28 -5.20
N SER A 18 9.46 8.04 -5.27
CA SER A 18 10.14 7.37 -4.15
C SER A 18 11.41 8.09 -3.75
N THR A 19 12.14 8.69 -4.70
CA THR A 19 13.32 9.53 -4.41
C THR A 19 12.92 10.78 -3.64
N VAL A 20 11.86 11.48 -4.06
CA VAL A 20 11.36 12.66 -3.35
C VAL A 20 10.84 12.29 -1.95
N ALA A 21 10.12 11.18 -1.83
CA ALA A 21 9.64 10.67 -0.54
C ALA A 21 10.79 10.37 0.42
N GLN A 22 11.88 9.74 -0.06
CA GLN A 22 13.09 9.51 0.72
C GLN A 22 13.76 10.82 1.19
N MET A 23 13.80 11.83 0.32
CA MET A 23 14.32 13.16 0.69
C MET A 23 13.49 13.80 1.81
N PHE A 24 12.17 13.71 1.77
CA PHE A 24 11.31 14.16 2.87
C PHE A 24 11.58 13.39 4.17
N GLY A 25 11.77 12.07 4.09
CA GLY A 25 12.17 11.26 5.24
C GLY A 25 13.48 11.74 5.87
N ALA A 26 14.48 12.06 5.05
CA ALA A 26 15.76 12.62 5.51
C ALA A 26 15.64 14.01 6.16
N LEU A 27 14.57 14.75 5.84
CA LEU A 27 14.24 16.06 6.43
C LEU A 27 13.39 15.95 7.72
N GLY A 28 13.14 14.74 8.22
CA GLY A 28 12.38 14.51 9.46
C GLY A 28 10.88 14.43 9.27
N CYS A 29 10.41 14.20 8.03
CA CYS A 29 9.02 13.81 7.79
C CYS A 29 8.81 12.32 8.07
N ILE A 30 7.60 11.96 8.48
CA ILE A 30 7.15 10.57 8.45
C ILE A 30 6.58 10.31 7.07
N VAL A 31 7.07 9.27 6.41
CA VAL A 31 6.69 8.89 5.04
C VAL A 31 5.88 7.60 5.08
N ALA A 32 4.68 7.65 4.52
CA ALA A 32 3.79 6.51 4.30
C ALA A 32 3.72 6.20 2.80
N ASP A 33 4.46 5.19 2.36
CA ASP A 33 4.46 4.74 0.96
C ASP A 33 3.25 3.82 0.70
N ALA A 34 2.38 4.22 -0.21
CA ALA A 34 1.16 3.48 -0.55
C ALA A 34 1.45 2.09 -1.14
N ASP A 35 2.46 1.97 -2.03
CA ASP A 35 2.82 0.70 -2.67
C ASP A 35 3.43 -0.25 -1.63
N ALA A 36 4.26 0.28 -0.72
CA ALA A 36 4.80 -0.48 0.39
C ALA A 36 3.70 -0.96 1.35
N ASN A 37 2.74 -0.09 1.69
CA ASN A 37 1.62 -0.44 2.56
C ASN A 37 0.74 -1.52 1.93
N ILE A 38 0.42 -1.43 0.64
CA ILE A 38 -0.28 -2.50 -0.09
C ILE A 38 0.51 -3.81 -0.06
N SER A 39 1.83 -3.75 -0.26
CA SER A 39 2.71 -4.93 -0.21
C SER A 39 2.69 -5.61 1.18
N LEU A 40 2.58 -4.84 2.26
CA LEU A 40 2.43 -5.36 3.63
C LEU A 40 1.05 -5.96 3.85
N VAL A 41 -0.02 -5.30 3.39
CA VAL A 41 -1.39 -5.82 3.48
C VAL A 41 -1.53 -7.17 2.78
N LEU A 42 -0.94 -7.33 1.59
CA LEU A 42 -0.97 -8.60 0.85
C LEU A 42 -0.25 -9.76 1.55
N GLN A 43 0.57 -9.48 2.57
CA GLN A 43 1.23 -10.51 3.39
C GLN A 43 0.38 -10.94 4.60
N GLN A 44 -0.72 -10.25 4.89
CA GLN A 44 -1.61 -10.61 5.99
C GLN A 44 -2.37 -11.90 5.66
N VAL A 45 -2.45 -12.80 6.65
CA VAL A 45 -3.05 -14.13 6.48
C VAL A 45 -4.52 -14.01 6.10
N GLU A 46 -5.25 -13.08 6.71
CA GLU A 46 -6.66 -12.83 6.45
C GLU A 46 -6.90 -12.36 5.02
N VAL A 47 -6.02 -11.48 4.53
CA VAL A 47 -6.08 -11.00 3.14
C VAL A 47 -5.81 -12.14 2.18
N GLN A 48 -4.78 -12.95 2.42
CA GLN A 48 -4.47 -14.11 1.57
C GLN A 48 -5.60 -15.14 1.58
N HIS A 49 -6.24 -15.37 2.72
CA HIS A 49 -7.41 -16.23 2.82
C HIS A 49 -8.56 -15.72 1.94
N THR A 50 -8.89 -14.43 2.05
CA THR A 50 -9.92 -13.80 1.19
C THR A 50 -9.58 -13.91 -0.30
N LEU A 51 -8.33 -13.67 -0.69
CA LEU A 51 -7.91 -13.82 -2.09
C LEU A 51 -8.05 -15.27 -2.59
N ARG A 52 -7.76 -16.25 -1.72
CA ARG A 52 -7.96 -17.67 -2.02
C ARG A 52 -9.45 -18.02 -2.15
N GLU A 53 -10.32 -17.46 -1.32
CA GLU A 53 -11.77 -17.66 -1.45
C GLU A 53 -12.31 -17.10 -2.78
N TRP A 54 -11.73 -16.03 -3.28
CA TRP A 54 -12.20 -15.35 -4.49
C TRP A 54 -11.72 -16.02 -5.78
N TRP A 55 -10.44 -16.37 -5.84
CA TRP A 55 -9.78 -16.83 -7.07
C TRP A 55 -9.18 -18.23 -6.95
N GLY A 56 -9.35 -18.90 -5.79
CA GLY A 56 -8.79 -20.21 -5.53
C GLY A 56 -7.27 -20.21 -5.45
N ASP A 57 -6.67 -21.39 -5.64
CA ASP A 57 -5.22 -21.54 -5.67
C ASP A 57 -4.58 -20.99 -6.96
N ALA A 58 -5.37 -20.48 -7.92
CA ALA A 58 -4.86 -19.90 -9.16
C ALA A 58 -4.01 -18.63 -8.95
N VAL A 59 -4.12 -18.00 -7.77
CA VAL A 59 -3.32 -16.82 -7.38
C VAL A 59 -2.23 -17.16 -6.37
N PHE A 60 -1.91 -18.44 -6.19
CA PHE A 60 -0.84 -18.92 -5.33
C PHE A 60 0.13 -19.79 -6.13
N THR A 61 1.42 -19.71 -5.80
CA THR A 61 2.44 -20.62 -6.32
C THR A 61 2.33 -21.99 -5.65
N GLU A 62 3.05 -22.98 -6.18
CA GLU A 62 3.11 -24.33 -5.60
C GLU A 62 3.61 -24.30 -4.14
N GLU A 63 4.49 -23.35 -3.81
CA GLU A 63 5.01 -23.11 -2.46
C GLU A 63 4.03 -22.34 -1.55
N GLN A 64 2.77 -22.17 -1.96
CA GLN A 64 1.72 -21.46 -1.22
C GLN A 64 2.02 -19.96 -0.99
N VAL A 65 2.81 -19.36 -1.88
CA VAL A 65 3.09 -17.91 -1.87
C VAL A 65 2.16 -17.20 -2.85
N LEU A 66 1.72 -15.99 -2.52
CA LEU A 66 0.84 -15.21 -3.39
C LEU A 66 1.54 -14.84 -4.72
N ASP A 67 0.94 -15.23 -5.86
CA ASP A 67 1.42 -14.87 -7.19
C ASP A 67 0.81 -13.54 -7.65
N ARG A 68 1.61 -12.49 -7.53
CA ARG A 68 1.21 -11.13 -7.95
C ARG A 68 1.00 -11.01 -9.46
N SER A 69 1.67 -11.83 -10.27
CA SER A 69 1.52 -11.81 -11.72
C SER A 69 0.19 -12.42 -12.14
N ALA A 70 -0.23 -13.51 -11.48
CA ALA A 70 -1.55 -14.10 -11.68
C ALA A 70 -2.67 -13.11 -11.30
N ILE A 71 -2.56 -12.47 -10.13
CA ILE A 71 -3.51 -11.42 -9.70
C ILE A 71 -3.55 -10.29 -10.71
N ALA A 72 -2.39 -9.78 -11.14
CA ALA A 72 -2.29 -8.74 -12.14
C ALA A 72 -3.03 -9.14 -13.43
N GLY A 73 -2.85 -10.37 -13.90
CA GLY A 73 -3.57 -10.90 -15.07
C GLY A 73 -5.09 -10.81 -14.92
N ILE A 74 -5.63 -11.16 -13.75
CA ILE A 74 -7.07 -11.09 -13.46
C ILE A 74 -7.54 -9.63 -13.45
N VAL A 75 -6.91 -8.77 -12.66
CA VAL A 75 -7.38 -7.39 -12.45
C VAL A 75 -7.09 -6.44 -13.62
N PHE A 76 -6.18 -6.80 -14.52
CA PHE A 76 -6.01 -6.08 -15.79
C PHE A 76 -7.00 -6.54 -16.86
N ALA A 77 -7.49 -7.78 -16.78
CA ALA A 77 -8.51 -8.29 -17.69
C ALA A 77 -9.94 -7.86 -17.28
N ASP A 78 -10.20 -7.71 -15.98
CA ASP A 78 -11.53 -7.39 -15.44
C ASP A 78 -11.48 -6.19 -14.47
N THR A 79 -12.20 -5.12 -14.83
CA THR A 79 -12.26 -3.89 -14.03
C THR A 79 -13.06 -4.07 -12.74
N ASP A 80 -14.04 -4.97 -12.69
CA ASP A 80 -14.83 -5.21 -11.50
C ASP A 80 -14.05 -6.04 -10.48
N GLU A 81 -13.25 -7.01 -10.92
CA GLU A 81 -12.28 -7.71 -10.06
C GLU A 81 -11.19 -6.74 -9.54
N ARG A 82 -10.73 -5.79 -10.37
CA ARG A 82 -9.82 -4.73 -9.91
C ARG A 82 -10.45 -3.90 -8.78
N LYS A 83 -11.67 -3.41 -8.97
CA LYS A 83 -12.37 -2.62 -7.95
C LYS A 83 -12.62 -3.43 -6.67
N ARG A 84 -12.93 -4.72 -6.82
CA ARG A 84 -13.12 -5.64 -5.69
C ARG A 84 -11.84 -5.80 -4.87
N LEU A 85 -10.70 -5.98 -5.54
CA LEU A 85 -9.38 -6.02 -4.90
C LEU A 85 -9.05 -4.69 -4.21
N GLU A 86 -9.22 -3.58 -4.92
CA GLU A 86 -8.99 -2.23 -4.37
C GLU A 86 -9.85 -1.96 -3.13
N ALA A 87 -11.12 -2.39 -3.13
CA ALA A 87 -12.03 -2.24 -1.99
C ALA A 87 -11.59 -3.03 -0.75
N LEU A 88 -10.92 -4.16 -0.92
CA LEU A 88 -10.31 -4.93 0.17
C LEU A 88 -9.02 -4.25 0.67
N LEU A 89 -8.14 -3.84 -0.24
CA LEU A 89 -6.79 -3.39 0.11
C LEU A 89 -6.73 -1.95 0.61
N HIS A 90 -7.48 -1.02 0.01
CA HIS A 90 -7.38 0.41 0.32
C HIS A 90 -7.68 0.76 1.78
N PRO A 91 -8.75 0.21 2.43
CA PRO A 91 -9.00 0.49 3.84
C PRO A 91 -7.86 0.00 4.74
N LEU A 92 -7.30 -1.18 4.46
CA LEU A 92 -6.19 -1.75 5.22
C LEU A 92 -4.90 -0.95 5.05
N ALA A 93 -4.59 -0.55 3.81
CA ALA A 93 -3.43 0.29 3.52
C ALA A 93 -3.55 1.68 4.18
N ARG A 94 -4.76 2.26 4.19
CA ARG A 94 -5.05 3.51 4.93
C ARG A 94 -4.82 3.32 6.43
N SER A 95 -5.26 2.21 7.02
CA SER A 95 -5.02 1.94 8.44
C SER A 95 -3.53 1.89 8.78
N LEU A 96 -2.70 1.29 7.92
CA LEU A 96 -1.23 1.30 8.11
C LEU A 96 -0.64 2.71 7.99
N GLN A 97 -1.13 3.51 7.05
CA GLN A 97 -0.73 4.91 6.93
C GLN A 97 -1.09 5.71 8.20
N GLU A 98 -2.30 5.54 8.72
CA GLU A 98 -2.74 6.19 9.96
C GLU A 98 -1.87 5.76 11.15
N GLU A 99 -1.53 4.47 11.25
CA GLU A 99 -0.61 3.96 12.27
C GLU A 99 0.79 4.58 12.14
N GLN A 100 1.33 4.68 10.91
CA GLN A 100 2.61 5.34 10.65
C GLN A 100 2.57 6.82 11.08
N PHE A 101 1.52 7.54 10.69
CA PHE A 101 1.36 8.95 11.02
C PHE A 101 1.11 9.20 12.51
N SER A 102 0.52 8.24 13.23
CA SER A 102 0.34 8.31 14.68
C SER A 102 1.67 8.36 15.46
N LYS A 103 2.78 7.94 14.84
CA LYS A 103 4.13 7.99 15.41
C LYS A 103 4.73 9.40 15.38
N ALA A 104 4.02 10.37 14.81
CA ALA A 104 4.45 11.77 14.79
C ALA A 104 4.59 12.35 16.20
N SER A 105 5.66 13.11 16.40
CA SER A 105 5.93 13.82 17.64
C SER A 105 5.95 15.33 17.40
N SER A 106 6.19 16.11 18.46
CA SER A 106 6.35 17.57 18.34
C SER A 106 7.54 18.00 17.48
N SER A 107 8.49 17.11 17.19
CA SER A 107 9.65 17.39 16.32
C SER A 107 9.47 16.92 14.88
N THR A 108 8.34 16.27 14.54
CA THR A 108 8.10 15.79 13.18
C THR A 108 7.87 16.97 12.23
N ALA A 109 8.66 17.04 11.14
CA ALA A 109 8.63 18.15 10.20
C ALA A 109 7.35 18.16 9.33
N GLY A 110 6.78 16.98 9.08
CA GLY A 110 5.55 16.81 8.30
C GLY A 110 5.18 15.34 8.11
N LEU A 111 4.02 15.11 7.53
CA LEU A 111 3.53 13.81 7.11
C LEU A 111 3.50 13.78 5.58
N VAL A 112 4.04 12.73 4.99
CA VAL A 112 4.12 12.53 3.54
C VAL A 112 3.46 11.22 3.19
#